data_AF-A0A815IZV2-F1
#
_entry.id   AF-A0A815IZV2-F1
#
_cell.length_a   1.000
_cell.length_b   1.000
_cell.length_c   1.000
_cell.angle_alpha   90.00
_cell.angle_beta   90.00
_cell.angle_gamma   90.00
#
_symmetry.space_group_name_H-M   'P 1'
#
loop_
_entity.id
_entity.type
_entity.pdbx_description
1 polymer ?
#
loop_
_entity_poly.entity_id
_entity_poly.type
_entity_poly.pdbx_seq_one_letter_code
_entity_poly.pdbx_strand_id
1 'polypeptide(L)'
;MKANTSTPIHNSPAKFVAKSKPKTTPYPPNPNPFEIKKLPLSPSTKEYIDAVNRFQSTMTAQLYTEILHIEHIWNKRWYEQYRIHYGEFRKRLGKDTETWLFHGCSEIAANSIIKECFNRSYAGIHGRYALAF
;
A
#
# COMPACT_ATOMS: atom_id res chain seq x y z
N MET A 1 -35.72 -63.79 9.25
CA MET A 1 -34.60 -63.22 10.02
C MET A 1 -33.45 -62.87 9.08
N LYS A 2 -33.35 -61.61 8.66
CA LYS A 2 -32.11 -60.97 8.17
C LYS A 2 -32.21 -59.50 8.58
N ALA A 3 -31.22 -59.05 9.36
CA ALA A 3 -31.22 -57.74 10.00
C ALA A 3 -30.94 -56.63 8.98
N ASN A 4 -31.81 -55.62 8.97
CA ASN A 4 -31.57 -54.36 8.27
C ASN A 4 -30.89 -53.42 9.27
N THR A 5 -29.56 -53.34 9.20
CA THR A 5 -28.78 -52.41 10.03
C THR A 5 -28.83 -51.02 9.43
N SER A 6 -29.68 -50.17 10.00
CA SER A 6 -29.68 -48.71 9.82
C SER A 6 -28.42 -48.11 10.46
N THR A 7 -27.51 -47.59 9.64
CA THR A 7 -26.38 -46.76 10.08
C THR A 7 -26.85 -45.38 10.55
N PRO A 8 -26.43 -44.90 11.73
CA PRO A 8 -26.67 -43.52 12.15
C PRO A 8 -25.69 -42.56 11.46
N ILE A 9 -26.24 -41.49 10.91
CA ILE A 9 -25.51 -40.38 10.28
C ILE A 9 -24.85 -39.57 11.42
N HIS A 10 -23.55 -39.77 11.62
CA HIS A 10 -22.78 -38.99 12.58
C HIS A 10 -22.51 -37.60 12.01
N ASN A 11 -23.33 -36.60 12.40
CA ASN A 11 -23.04 -35.19 12.17
C ASN A 11 -21.77 -34.80 12.93
N SER A 12 -20.62 -34.82 12.24
CA SER A 12 -19.39 -34.24 12.76
C SER A 12 -19.43 -32.72 12.52
N PRO A 13 -19.24 -31.86 13.54
CA PRO A 13 -19.22 -30.43 13.33
C PRO A 13 -18.00 -30.06 12.47
N ALA A 14 -18.25 -29.28 11.40
CA ALA A 14 -17.21 -28.74 10.55
C ALA A 14 -16.21 -27.95 11.40
N LYS A 15 -14.97 -28.44 11.47
CA LYS A 15 -13.86 -27.72 12.09
C LYS A 15 -13.62 -26.46 11.25
N PHE A 16 -14.01 -25.30 11.78
CA PHE A 16 -13.58 -24.01 11.26
C PHE A 16 -12.06 -23.93 11.34
N VAL A 17 -11.39 -24.17 10.20
CA VAL A 17 -9.98 -23.84 10.05
C VAL A 17 -9.91 -22.32 9.96
N ALA A 18 -9.58 -21.67 11.06
CA ALA A 18 -9.27 -20.25 11.09
C ALA A 18 -8.13 -20.00 10.09
N LYS A 19 -8.44 -19.31 8.98
CA LYS A 19 -7.43 -18.86 8.02
C LYS A 19 -6.40 -18.04 8.79
N SER A 20 -5.15 -18.50 8.80
CA SER A 20 -4.02 -17.81 9.43
C SER A 20 -3.96 -16.38 8.90
N LYS A 21 -3.88 -15.39 9.81
CA LYS A 21 -3.62 -13.99 9.46
C LYS A 21 -2.35 -13.91 8.60
N PRO A 22 -2.31 -13.07 7.54
CA PRO A 22 -1.08 -12.85 6.79
C PRO A 22 0.02 -12.35 7.74
N LYS A 23 1.22 -12.95 7.64
CA LYS A 23 2.42 -12.55 8.39
C LYS A 23 2.73 -11.07 8.09
N THR A 24 2.37 -10.18 8.99
CA THR A 24 2.96 -8.84 9.05
C THR A 24 4.39 -9.02 9.55
N THR A 25 5.39 -8.78 8.70
CA THR A 25 6.77 -8.66 9.14
C THR A 25 6.85 -7.52 10.15
N PRO A 26 7.31 -7.75 11.39
CA PRO A 26 7.45 -6.69 12.37
C PRO A 26 8.69 -5.87 12.00
N TYR A 27 8.47 -4.70 11.41
CA TYR A 27 9.55 -3.72 11.26
C TYR A 27 10.01 -3.26 12.66
N PRO A 28 11.31 -2.99 12.86
CA PRO A 28 11.82 -2.59 14.15
C PRO A 28 11.14 -1.28 14.63
N PRO A 29 10.86 -1.14 15.94
CA PRO A 29 10.24 0.06 16.47
C PRO A 29 11.14 1.29 16.25
N ASN A 30 10.60 2.34 15.61
CA ASN A 30 11.27 3.65 15.64
C ASN A 30 11.12 4.26 17.05
N PRO A 31 12.22 4.63 17.74
CA PRO A 31 12.14 5.35 19.01
C PRO A 31 11.55 6.77 18.89
N ASN A 32 11.49 7.38 17.70
CA ASN A 32 10.82 8.67 17.50
C ASN A 32 9.64 8.55 16.52
N PRO A 33 8.37 8.66 16.98
CA PRO A 33 7.20 8.52 16.11
C PRO A 33 7.04 9.66 15.09
N PHE A 34 7.81 10.75 15.24
CA PHE A 34 7.81 11.89 14.33
C PHE A 34 9.00 11.92 13.37
N GLU A 35 9.93 10.98 13.50
CA GLU A 35 11.08 10.92 12.60
C GLU A 35 10.64 10.40 11.23
N ILE A 36 10.97 11.18 10.20
CA ILE A 36 10.72 10.87 8.80
C ILE A 36 12.03 10.42 8.17
N LYS A 37 12.03 9.27 7.48
CA LYS A 37 13.20 8.75 6.76
C LYS A 37 12.92 8.62 5.28
N LYS A 38 13.90 8.95 4.46
CA LYS A 38 13.94 8.62 3.04
C LYS A 38 15.02 7.55 2.87
N LEU A 39 14.61 6.35 2.51
CA LEU A 39 15.50 5.19 2.43
C LEU A 39 15.68 4.82 0.96
N PRO A 40 16.87 5.02 0.36
CA PRO A 40 17.13 4.58 -0.99
C PRO A 40 16.87 3.08 -1.14
N LEU A 41 16.12 2.71 -2.16
CA LEU A 41 15.84 1.31 -2.48
C LEU A 41 16.92 0.76 -3.40
N SER A 42 17.44 -0.42 -3.04
CA SER A 42 18.36 -1.16 -3.89
C SER A 42 17.62 -1.76 -5.09
N PRO A 43 18.17 -1.69 -6.32
CA PRO A 43 17.57 -2.30 -7.51
C PRO A 43 17.30 -3.80 -7.42
N SER A 44 18.00 -4.50 -6.54
CA SER A 44 17.81 -5.93 -6.29
C SER A 44 16.60 -6.26 -5.41
N THR A 45 15.98 -5.27 -4.78
CA THR A 45 14.86 -5.50 -3.86
C THR A 45 13.55 -5.67 -4.62
N LYS A 46 12.68 -6.55 -4.11
CA LYS A 46 11.34 -6.75 -4.69
C LYS A 46 10.56 -5.43 -4.75
N GLU A 47 10.69 -4.59 -3.73
CA GLU A 47 10.00 -3.30 -3.66
C GLU A 47 10.41 -2.36 -4.80
N TYR A 48 11.72 -2.26 -5.07
CA TYR A 48 12.22 -1.49 -6.21
C TYR A 48 11.67 -2.04 -7.53
N ILE A 49 11.79 -3.35 -7.74
CA ILE A 49 11.35 -4.02 -8.98
C ILE A 49 9.84 -3.80 -9.20
N ASP A 50 9.02 -3.96 -8.15
CA ASP A 50 7.58 -3.74 -8.22
C ASP A 50 7.25 -2.27 -8.56
N ALA A 51 7.96 -1.31 -7.96
CA ALA A 51 7.77 0.12 -8.23
C ALA A 51 8.11 0.48 -9.68
N VAL A 52 9.25 0.00 -10.19
CA VAL A 52 9.68 0.18 -11.59
C VAL A 52 8.67 -0.43 -12.55
N ASN A 53 8.27 -1.69 -12.32
CA ASN A 53 7.32 -2.38 -13.19
C ASN A 53 5.98 -1.64 -13.28
N ARG A 54 5.46 -1.14 -12.15
CA ARG A 54 4.23 -0.34 -12.15
C ARG A 54 4.40 0.98 -12.89
N PHE A 55 5.50 1.69 -12.66
CA PHE A 55 5.78 2.96 -13.34
C PHE A 55 5.84 2.74 -14.86
N GLN A 56 6.67 1.81 -15.32
CA GLN A 56 6.87 1.49 -16.73
C GLN A 56 5.64 0.88 -17.41
N SER A 57 4.73 0.25 -16.64
CA SER A 57 3.45 -0.23 -17.20
C SER A 57 2.51 0.89 -17.67
N THR A 58 2.75 2.13 -17.22
CA THR A 58 1.90 3.29 -17.53
C THR A 58 2.65 4.44 -18.20
N MET A 59 3.96 4.56 -17.95
CA MET A 59 4.82 5.58 -18.55
C MET A 59 5.56 5.01 -19.75
N THR A 60 5.23 5.51 -20.95
CA THR A 60 5.94 5.09 -22.17
C THR A 60 7.35 5.67 -22.21
N ALA A 61 8.28 5.01 -22.91
CA ALA A 61 9.69 5.42 -22.99
C ALA A 61 9.92 6.81 -23.62
N GLN A 62 8.89 7.44 -24.19
CA GLN A 62 8.94 8.81 -24.69
C GLN A 62 8.69 9.87 -23.60
N LEU A 63 8.18 9.46 -22.43
CA LEU A 63 7.79 10.37 -21.35
C LEU A 63 8.87 10.55 -20.27
N TYR A 64 9.89 9.71 -20.26
CA TYR A 64 11.02 9.79 -19.34
C TYR A 64 12.27 9.17 -19.98
N THR A 65 13.45 9.63 -19.57
CA THR A 65 14.74 9.10 -20.05
C THR A 65 15.24 7.97 -19.17
N GLU A 66 15.30 8.19 -17.85
CA GLU A 66 15.84 7.21 -16.90
C GLU A 66 15.24 7.39 -15.50
N ILE A 67 15.32 6.34 -14.68
CA ILE A 67 14.98 6.37 -13.26
C ILE A 67 16.28 6.54 -12.47
N LEU A 68 16.50 7.73 -11.90
CA LEU A 68 17.75 8.04 -11.18
C LEU A 68 17.86 7.31 -9.83
N HIS A 69 16.78 7.30 -9.05
CA HIS A 69 16.71 6.62 -7.77
C HIS A 69 15.24 6.44 -7.36
N ILE A 70 15.00 5.52 -6.42
CA ILE A 70 13.70 5.33 -5.77
C ILE A 70 13.94 5.34 -4.26
N GLU A 71 13.16 6.13 -3.53
CA GLU A 71 13.24 6.21 -2.07
C GLU A 71 11.93 5.66 -1.46
N HIS A 72 12.05 4.80 -0.44
CA HIS A 72 10.95 4.48 0.47
C HIS A 72 10.80 5.61 1.48
N ILE A 73 9.61 6.20 1.55
CA ILE A 73 9.28 7.25 2.51
C ILE A 73 8.72 6.62 3.77
N TRP A 74 9.47 6.68 4.86
CA TRP A 74 9.04 6.18 6.15
C TRP A 74 8.53 7.32 7.03
N ASN A 75 7.21 7.43 7.12
CA ASN A 75 6.53 8.38 7.99
C ASN A 75 5.46 7.64 8.82
N LYS A 76 5.81 7.30 10.08
CA LYS A 76 4.97 6.48 10.95
C LYS A 76 3.62 7.13 11.24
N ARG A 77 3.61 8.43 11.52
CA ARG A 77 2.39 9.21 11.79
C ARG A 77 1.37 9.07 10.65
N TRP A 78 1.79 9.32 9.41
CA TRP A 78 0.86 9.23 8.27
C TRP A 78 0.49 7.80 7.93
N TYR A 79 1.41 6.84 8.08
CA TYR A 79 1.08 5.43 7.88
C TYR A 79 0.03 4.94 8.86
N GLU A 80 0.13 5.27 10.15
CA GLU A 80 -0.85 4.88 11.17
C GLU A 80 -2.23 5.49 10.89
N GLN A 81 -2.29 6.79 10.58
CA GLN A 81 -3.53 7.45 10.21
C GLN A 81 -4.14 6.83 8.94
N TYR A 82 -3.32 6.55 7.92
CA TYR A 82 -3.73 5.86 6.71
C TYR A 82 -4.34 4.49 7.03
N ARG A 83 -3.67 3.69 7.87
CA ARG A 83 -4.13 2.33 8.23
C ARG A 83 -5.48 2.34 8.95
N ILE A 84 -5.71 3.32 9.83
CA ILE A 84 -7.00 3.51 10.51
C ILE A 84 -8.09 3.83 9.49
N HIS A 85 -7.88 4.86 8.66
CA HIS A 85 -8.86 5.26 7.66
C HIS A 85 -9.14 4.18 6.62
N TYR A 86 -8.11 3.46 6.16
CA TYR A 86 -8.29 2.31 5.27
C TYR A 86 -9.20 1.25 5.92
N GLY A 87 -8.98 0.93 7.20
CA GLY A 87 -9.77 -0.08 7.92
C GLY A 87 -11.25 0.32 8.03
N GLU A 88 -11.51 1.56 8.38
CA GLU A 88 -12.86 2.13 8.46
C GLU A 88 -13.55 2.15 7.09
N PHE A 89 -12.85 2.60 6.05
CA PHE A 89 -13.38 2.71 4.70
C PHE A 89 -13.71 1.34 4.10
N ARG A 90 -12.80 0.38 4.24
CA ARG A 90 -13.00 -1.00 3.80
C ARG A 90 -14.17 -1.66 4.53
N LYS A 91 -14.29 -1.45 5.85
CA LYS A 91 -15.43 -1.97 6.63
C LYS A 91 -16.75 -1.36 6.15
N ARG A 92 -16.78 -0.05 5.91
CA ARG A 92 -17.99 0.67 5.46
C ARG A 92 -18.44 0.22 4.06
N LEU A 93 -17.52 -0.03 3.14
CA LEU A 93 -17.84 -0.40 1.76
C LEU A 93 -17.95 -1.92 1.53
N GLY A 94 -17.51 -2.75 2.48
CA GLY A 94 -17.50 -4.20 2.34
C GLY A 94 -16.54 -4.72 1.26
N LYS A 95 -15.65 -3.87 0.72
CA LYS A 95 -14.69 -4.23 -0.33
C LYS A 95 -13.40 -3.46 -0.17
N ASP A 96 -12.32 -3.98 -0.76
CA ASP A 96 -11.06 -3.25 -0.88
C ASP A 96 -11.13 -2.26 -2.04
N THR A 97 -10.72 -1.03 -1.79
CA THR A 97 -10.70 0.07 -2.77
C THR A 97 -9.35 0.77 -2.81
N GLU A 98 -8.33 0.25 -2.12
CA GLU A 98 -6.99 0.80 -2.19
C GLU A 98 -6.40 0.58 -3.59
N THR A 99 -5.88 1.65 -4.17
CA THR A 99 -5.26 1.65 -5.49
C THR A 99 -3.93 2.37 -5.45
N TRP A 100 -2.97 1.85 -6.20
CA TRP A 100 -1.71 2.53 -6.45
C TRP A 100 -1.90 3.58 -7.55
N LEU A 101 -1.51 4.82 -7.27
CA LEU A 101 -1.60 5.95 -8.19
C LEU A 101 -0.26 6.70 -8.19
N PHE A 102 0.05 7.37 -9.30
CA PHE A 102 1.22 8.23 -9.42
C PHE A 102 0.85 9.70 -9.25
N HIS A 103 1.74 10.48 -8.64
CA HIS A 103 1.60 11.93 -8.48
C HIS A 103 2.92 12.62 -8.81
N GLY A 104 2.97 13.32 -9.95
CA GLY A 104 4.10 14.17 -10.31
C GLY A 104 4.07 15.49 -9.53
N CYS A 105 5.21 15.92 -9.00
CA CYS A 105 5.34 17.19 -8.29
C CYS A 105 6.78 17.74 -8.35
N SER A 106 6.98 19.01 -7.97
CA SER A 106 8.32 19.57 -7.83
C SER A 106 9.00 19.07 -6.54
N GLU A 107 10.33 19.20 -6.45
CA GLU A 107 11.08 18.81 -5.25
C GLU A 107 10.59 19.52 -3.98
N ILE A 108 10.27 20.82 -4.08
CA ILE A 108 9.72 21.60 -2.96
C ILE A 108 8.39 21.00 -2.49
N ALA A 109 7.52 20.65 -3.43
CA ALA A 109 6.24 20.02 -3.12
C ALA A 109 6.43 18.63 -2.53
N ALA A 110 7.35 17.83 -3.06
CA ALA A 110 7.68 16.50 -2.55
C ALA A 110 8.12 16.57 -1.08
N ASN A 111 9.00 17.52 -0.74
CA ASN A 111 9.44 17.73 0.64
C ASN A 111 8.29 18.11 1.58
N SER A 112 7.35 18.93 1.12
CA SER A 112 6.14 19.26 1.89
C SER A 112 5.21 18.05 2.03
N ILE A 113 4.98 17.28 0.95
CA ILE A 113 4.10 16.09 0.97
C ILE A 113 4.65 15.03 1.94
N ILE A 114 5.96 14.80 1.93
CA ILE A 114 6.62 13.83 2.81
C ILE A 114 6.40 14.19 4.29
N LYS A 115 6.36 15.49 4.61
CA LYS A 115 6.18 16.01 5.98
C LYS A 115 4.72 16.12 6.39
N GLU A 116 3.89 16.71 5.54
CA GLU A 116 2.54 17.17 5.87
C GLU A 116 1.42 16.39 5.18
N CYS A 117 1.76 15.33 4.43
CA CYS A 117 0.85 14.58 3.57
C CYS A 117 0.30 15.44 2.41
N PHE A 118 -0.53 14.84 1.55
CA PHE A 118 -1.21 15.56 0.47
C PHE A 118 -2.28 16.50 1.07
N ASN A 119 -2.18 17.79 0.77
CA ASN A 119 -3.15 18.78 1.22
C ASN A 119 -3.70 19.58 0.04
N ARG A 120 -5.02 19.46 -0.16
CA ARG A 120 -5.75 20.12 -1.27
C ARG A 120 -5.71 21.64 -1.22
N SER A 121 -5.45 22.26 -0.07
CA SER A 121 -5.29 23.71 0.04
C SER A 121 -4.06 24.23 -0.72
N TYR A 122 -3.13 23.33 -1.08
CA TYR A 122 -1.99 23.63 -1.95
C TYR A 122 -2.19 23.16 -3.41
N ALA A 123 -3.36 22.60 -3.74
CA ALA A 123 -3.68 22.21 -5.11
C ALA A 123 -3.79 23.45 -6.01
N GLY A 124 -3.21 23.40 -7.22
CA GLY A 124 -3.11 24.54 -8.14
C GLY A 124 -1.78 25.29 -8.10
N ILE A 125 -1.01 25.17 -7.01
CA ILE A 125 0.38 25.69 -6.93
C ILE A 125 1.38 24.66 -7.46
N HIS A 126 1.14 23.36 -7.21
CA HIS A 126 2.05 22.27 -7.56
C HIS A 126 1.54 21.30 -8.63
N GLY A 127 0.27 21.41 -9.05
CA GLY A 127 -0.38 20.53 -10.04
C GLY A 127 -0.26 20.97 -11.50
N ARG A 128 0.50 22.04 -11.79
CA ARG A 128 0.56 22.66 -13.14
C ARG A 128 1.17 21.74 -14.21
N TYR A 129 1.91 20.70 -13.84
CA TYR A 129 2.59 19.82 -14.79
C TYR A 129 1.81 18.57 -15.19
N ALA A 130 0.54 18.43 -14.76
CA ALA A 130 -0.24 17.24 -15.09
C ALA A 130 -0.81 17.22 -16.52
N LEU A 131 -0.89 18.34 -17.23
CA LEU A 131 -1.46 18.40 -18.59
C LEU A 131 -0.84 19.52 -19.41
N ALA A 132 0.17 19.20 -20.20
CA ALA A 132 0.48 19.90 -21.45
C ALA A 132 0.90 18.82 -22.45
N PHE A 133 -0.11 18.19 -23.05
CA PHE A 133 0.01 17.41 -24.28
C PHE A 133 -0.44 18.30 -25.44
#